data_AF-A0A9D7FTG6-F1
#
_entry.id   AF-A0A9D7FTG6-F1
#
_cell.length_a   1.000
_cell.length_b   1.000
_cell.length_c   1.000
_cell.angle_alpha   90.00
_cell.angle_beta   90.00
_cell.angle_gamma   90.00
#
_symmetry.space_group_name_H-M   'P 1'
#
loop_
_entity.id
_entity.type
_entity.pdbx_description
1 polymer ?
#
loop_
_entity_poly.entity_id
_entity_poly.type
_entity_poly.pdbx_seq_one_letter_code
_entity_poly.pdbx_strand_id
1 'polypeptide(L)'
;MFEKLKKKGFEILALHHAEAILKHDMMDAVYEIEDVLLEAKIPVEELVRGGGGEGEFTQRLRKSFADKHGWKSTVLRSKKSWMEEKESISHEIDHVKKFKTGTFVLEIEWNNKDPFFDRDLENFKRLHADGVISVGSIITRGESLQSALRREIADFAIKQDMKNIGELFKFYAPTSRQIEKLNWQRKPKDHLLRVGHMCVCFR
;
A
#
# COMPACT_ATOMS: atom_id res chain seq x y z
N MET A 1 -2.63 -6.61 17.37
CA MET A 1 -2.23 -7.07 16.03
C MET A 1 -1.58 -5.89 15.31
N PHE A 2 -0.46 -6.09 14.60
CA PHE A 2 0.35 -5.04 13.96
C PHE A 2 0.81 -3.92 14.91
N GLU A 3 1.18 -4.28 16.16
CA GLU A 3 1.49 -3.30 17.20
C GLU A 3 2.78 -2.52 16.92
N LYS A 4 3.77 -3.12 16.25
CA LYS A 4 5.02 -2.41 15.92
C LYS A 4 4.77 -1.34 14.86
N LEU A 5 3.93 -1.66 13.87
CA LEU A 5 3.51 -0.71 12.84
C LEU A 5 2.67 0.43 13.43
N LYS A 6 1.67 0.11 14.27
CA LYS A 6 0.88 1.15 14.96
C LYS A 6 1.76 2.13 15.75
N LYS A 7 2.76 1.62 16.50
CA LYS A 7 3.74 2.46 17.22
C LYS A 7 4.57 3.36 16.30
N LYS A 8 4.82 2.93 15.06
CA LYS A 8 5.48 3.73 14.01
C LYS A 8 4.55 4.71 13.30
N GLY A 9 3.25 4.71 13.62
CA GLY A 9 2.24 5.61 13.05
C GLY A 9 1.47 5.02 11.87
N PHE A 10 1.52 3.70 11.66
CA PHE A 10 0.72 3.05 10.63
C PHE A 10 -0.75 2.96 11.04
N GLU A 11 -1.62 3.24 10.09
CA GLU A 11 -3.09 3.27 10.25
C GLU A 11 -3.71 1.90 9.94
N ILE A 12 -3.63 0.96 10.87
CA ILE A 12 -4.11 -0.40 10.61
C ILE A 12 -5.63 -0.49 10.76
N LEU A 13 -6.33 -0.77 9.67
CA LEU A 13 -7.73 -1.14 9.66
C LEU A 13 -7.85 -2.66 9.42
N ALA A 14 -8.81 -3.30 10.06
CA ALA A 14 -9.12 -4.71 9.85
C ALA A 14 -10.63 -4.84 9.83
N LEU A 15 -11.17 -5.39 8.74
CA LEU A 15 -12.60 -5.59 8.58
C LEU A 15 -12.92 -7.08 8.54
N HIS A 16 -14.19 -7.42 8.72
CA HIS A 16 -14.73 -8.75 8.45
C HIS A 16 -13.93 -9.94 9.04
N HIS A 17 -13.64 -9.89 10.34
CA HIS A 17 -12.91 -10.95 11.08
C HIS A 17 -11.46 -11.19 10.67
N ALA A 18 -10.88 -10.39 9.76
CA ALA A 18 -9.49 -10.54 9.37
C ALA A 18 -8.53 -10.49 10.57
N GLU A 19 -8.84 -9.66 11.58
CA GLU A 19 -8.03 -9.63 12.81
C GLU A 19 -8.02 -10.97 13.56
N ALA A 20 -9.14 -11.69 13.58
CA ALA A 20 -9.20 -13.00 14.22
C ALA A 20 -8.40 -14.05 13.42
N ILE A 21 -8.60 -14.11 12.10
CA ILE A 21 -7.87 -15.02 11.21
C ILE A 21 -6.36 -14.78 11.32
N LEU A 22 -5.94 -13.52 11.29
CA LEU A 22 -4.52 -13.16 11.42
C LEU A 22 -3.95 -13.53 12.78
N LYS A 23 -4.68 -13.29 13.87
CA LYS A 23 -4.19 -13.60 15.21
C LYS A 23 -4.09 -15.10 15.48
N HIS A 24 -5.03 -15.89 14.98
CA HIS A 24 -5.14 -17.30 15.37
C HIS A 24 -4.54 -18.25 14.34
N ASP A 25 -4.68 -17.92 13.06
CA ASP A 25 -4.35 -18.84 11.97
C ASP A 25 -3.15 -18.39 11.15
N MET A 26 -2.89 -17.08 11.05
CA MET A 26 -1.94 -16.51 10.10
C MET A 26 -1.00 -15.47 10.71
N MET A 27 -0.55 -15.69 11.94
CA MET A 27 0.31 -14.72 12.65
C MET A 27 1.67 -14.51 11.95
N ASP A 28 2.19 -15.52 11.25
CA ASP A 28 3.41 -15.39 10.45
C ASP A 28 3.27 -14.30 9.38
N ALA A 29 2.10 -14.18 8.74
CA ALA A 29 1.84 -13.11 7.78
C ALA A 29 1.95 -11.72 8.44
N VAL A 30 1.47 -11.58 9.68
CA VAL A 30 1.60 -10.33 10.45
C VAL A 30 3.08 -10.01 10.66
N TYR A 31 3.88 -10.98 11.11
CA TYR A 31 5.30 -10.76 11.35
C TYR A 31 6.07 -10.38 10.08
N GLU A 32 5.81 -11.05 8.97
CA GLU A 32 6.47 -10.77 7.68
C GLU A 32 6.13 -9.38 7.14
N ILE A 33 4.84 -9.00 7.24
CA ILE A 33 4.39 -7.66 6.83
C ILE A 33 4.99 -6.59 7.75
N GLU A 34 5.03 -6.82 9.07
CA GLU A 34 5.72 -5.90 9.99
C GLU A 34 7.20 -5.76 9.64
N ASP A 35 7.91 -6.86 9.39
CA ASP A 35 9.34 -6.87 9.07
C ASP A 35 9.66 -6.04 7.80
N VAL A 36 8.88 -6.24 6.73
CA VAL A 36 9.07 -5.49 5.49
C VAL A 36 8.74 -4.01 5.66
N LEU A 37 7.60 -3.70 6.28
CA LEU A 37 7.13 -2.32 6.39
C LEU A 37 7.91 -1.48 7.40
N LEU A 38 8.48 -2.09 8.45
CA LEU A 38 9.31 -1.37 9.42
C LEU A 38 10.65 -0.92 8.82
N GLU A 39 11.15 -1.63 7.81
CA GLU A 39 12.39 -1.29 7.12
C GLU A 39 12.19 -0.40 5.89
N ALA A 40 10.95 -0.27 5.41
CA ALA A 40 10.62 0.57 4.27
C ALA A 40 10.99 2.04 4.52
N LYS A 41 11.89 2.57 3.69
CA LYS A 41 12.31 3.98 3.72
C LYS A 41 12.08 4.61 2.36
N ILE A 42 11.56 5.83 2.39
CA ILE A 42 11.31 6.64 1.20
C ILE A 42 12.21 7.87 1.29
N PRO A 43 13.33 7.92 0.55
CA PRO A 43 14.14 9.13 0.43
C PRO A 43 13.28 10.29 -0.10
N VAL A 44 13.52 11.50 0.42
CA VAL A 44 12.77 12.70 0.01
C VAL A 44 12.98 12.98 -1.48
N GLU A 45 14.16 12.65 -2.00
CA GLU A 45 14.51 12.80 -3.41
C GLU A 45 13.66 11.93 -4.34
N GLU A 46 13.25 10.74 -3.88
CA GLU A 46 12.36 9.84 -4.63
C GLU A 46 10.90 10.30 -4.56
N LEU A 47 10.48 10.84 -3.42
CA LEU A 47 9.16 11.44 -3.23
C LEU A 47 8.94 12.62 -4.18
N VAL A 48 10.01 13.37 -4.37
CA VAL A 48 10.13 14.53 -5.21
C VAL A 48 10.11 14.05 -6.69
N ARG A 49 11.10 13.29 -7.17
CA ARG A 49 11.21 12.90 -8.60
C ARG A 49 10.04 12.12 -9.21
N GLY A 50 9.10 11.61 -8.40
CA GLY A 50 7.97 10.78 -8.82
C GLY A 50 6.96 11.49 -9.74
N GLY A 51 7.18 11.42 -11.04
CA GLY A 51 6.20 11.80 -12.06
C GLY A 51 6.49 11.08 -13.39
N GLY A 52 5.96 9.87 -13.57
CA GLY A 52 6.03 9.19 -14.88
C GLY A 52 6.10 7.67 -14.90
N GLY A 53 6.11 6.98 -13.75
CA GLY A 53 6.14 5.51 -13.69
C GLY A 53 5.92 4.98 -12.27
N GLU A 54 5.99 3.65 -12.11
CA GLU A 54 6.02 3.02 -10.78
C GLU A 54 7.26 3.50 -10.03
N GLY A 55 7.07 4.24 -8.93
CA GLY A 55 8.17 4.86 -8.19
C GLY A 55 9.16 3.83 -7.65
N GLU A 56 10.45 4.19 -7.61
CA GLU A 56 11.55 3.32 -7.13
C GLU A 56 11.24 2.71 -5.75
N PHE A 57 10.60 3.48 -4.87
CA PHE A 57 10.12 3.00 -3.58
C PHE A 57 9.16 1.81 -3.71
N THR A 58 8.13 1.90 -4.56
CA THR A 58 7.14 0.84 -4.73
C THR A 58 7.80 -0.44 -5.24
N GLN A 59 8.71 -0.32 -6.21
CA GLN A 59 9.47 -1.45 -6.73
C GLN A 59 10.32 -2.11 -5.64
N ARG A 60 11.03 -1.32 -4.82
CA ARG A 60 11.81 -1.84 -3.69
C ARG A 60 10.93 -2.52 -2.66
N LEU A 61 9.77 -1.96 -2.36
CA LEU A 61 8.84 -2.52 -1.39
C LEU A 61 8.31 -3.87 -1.86
N ARG A 62 7.88 -3.96 -3.13
CA ARG A 62 7.45 -5.22 -3.76
C ARG A 62 8.55 -6.28 -3.69
N LYS A 63 9.76 -5.90 -4.10
CA LYS A 63 10.91 -6.81 -4.08
C LYS A 63 11.23 -7.30 -2.65
N SER A 64 11.07 -6.45 -1.64
CA SER A 64 11.34 -6.82 -0.24
C SER A 64 10.44 -7.94 0.25
N PHE A 65 9.16 -7.96 -0.14
CA PHE A 65 8.25 -9.07 0.17
C PHE A 65 8.70 -10.38 -0.49
N ALA A 66 9.12 -10.33 -1.75
CA ALA A 66 9.60 -11.50 -2.47
C ALA A 66 10.94 -12.03 -1.92
N ASP A 67 11.94 -11.16 -1.77
CA ASP A 67 13.31 -11.55 -1.41
C ASP A 67 13.41 -12.05 0.03
N LYS A 68 12.71 -11.41 0.97
CA LYS A 68 12.82 -11.77 2.39
C LYS A 68 11.94 -12.95 2.78
N HIS A 69 10.71 -12.95 2.27
CA HIS A 69 9.65 -13.81 2.78
C HIS A 69 9.01 -14.68 1.69
N GLY A 70 9.47 -14.59 0.43
CA GLY A 70 9.05 -15.50 -0.63
C GLY A 70 7.62 -15.28 -1.12
N TRP A 71 7.08 -14.07 -0.98
CA TRP A 71 5.82 -13.67 -1.60
C TRP A 71 5.98 -13.62 -3.13
N LYS A 72 4.95 -14.03 -3.87
CA LYS A 72 5.04 -14.16 -5.34
C LYS A 72 3.91 -13.45 -6.04
N SER A 73 4.22 -12.82 -7.18
CA SER A 73 3.20 -12.37 -8.11
C SER A 73 2.58 -13.58 -8.82
N THR A 74 1.24 -13.69 -8.83
CA THR A 74 0.57 -14.76 -9.55
C THR A 74 -0.90 -14.48 -9.82
N VAL A 75 -1.47 -15.20 -10.79
CA VAL A 75 -2.90 -15.21 -11.09
C VAL A 75 -3.54 -16.39 -10.37
N LEU A 76 -4.57 -16.10 -9.58
CA LEU A 76 -5.36 -17.11 -8.89
C LEU A 76 -6.57 -17.52 -9.74
N ARG A 77 -6.89 -18.82 -9.69
CA ARG A 77 -8.02 -19.41 -10.41
C ARG A 77 -8.96 -20.07 -9.41
N SER A 78 -10.25 -19.85 -9.57
CA SER A 78 -11.29 -20.59 -8.86
C SER A 78 -12.07 -21.44 -9.85
N LYS A 79 -12.35 -22.68 -9.47
CA LYS A 79 -13.26 -23.58 -10.19
C LYS A 79 -14.36 -24.01 -9.24
N LYS A 80 -15.61 -23.70 -9.59
CA LYS A 80 -16.81 -24.15 -8.87
C LYS A 80 -17.54 -25.18 -9.74
N SER A 81 -17.91 -26.32 -9.16
CA SER A 81 -18.50 -27.47 -9.89
C SER A 81 -19.91 -27.85 -9.43
N TRP A 82 -20.63 -26.97 -8.72
CA TRP A 82 -21.90 -27.33 -8.07
C TRP A 82 -23.06 -27.57 -9.06
N MET A 83 -23.03 -27.00 -10.26
CA MET A 83 -24.06 -27.21 -11.32
C MET A 83 -23.48 -27.06 -12.73
N GLU A 84 -22.67 -26.02 -12.96
CA GLU A 84 -21.91 -25.80 -14.19
C GLU A 84 -20.46 -25.48 -13.80
N GLU A 85 -19.47 -25.95 -14.56
CA GLU A 85 -18.07 -25.61 -14.31
C GLU A 85 -17.86 -24.13 -14.67
N LYS A 86 -17.89 -23.27 -13.65
CA LYS A 86 -17.57 -21.86 -13.81
C LYS A 86 -16.14 -21.64 -13.31
N GLU A 87 -15.24 -21.40 -14.25
CA GLU A 87 -13.88 -20.93 -13.95
C GLU A 87 -13.89 -19.41 -13.84
N SER A 88 -13.31 -18.89 -12.77
CA SER A 88 -13.01 -17.47 -12.66
C SER A 88 -11.50 -17.29 -12.48
N ILE A 89 -10.97 -16.28 -13.17
CA ILE A 89 -9.54 -15.96 -13.16
C ILE A 89 -9.41 -14.58 -12.53
N SER A 90 -8.50 -14.42 -11.57
CA SER A 90 -8.16 -13.10 -11.04
C SER A 90 -7.34 -12.30 -12.05
N HIS A 91 -7.16 -11.00 -11.80
CA HIS A 91 -6.01 -10.33 -12.39
C HIS A 91 -4.73 -10.82 -11.71
N GLU A 92 -3.57 -10.44 -12.24
CA GLU A 92 -2.29 -10.72 -11.60
C GLU A 92 -2.23 -10.02 -10.25
N ILE A 93 -2.07 -10.81 -9.18
CA ILE A 93 -1.96 -10.29 -7.82
C ILE A 93 -0.49 -10.14 -7.47
N ASP A 94 -0.11 -8.98 -6.95
CA ASP A 94 1.27 -8.61 -6.69
C ASP A 94 1.99 -9.57 -5.73
N HIS A 95 1.32 -9.92 -4.63
CA HIS A 95 1.89 -10.74 -3.58
C HIS A 95 0.88 -11.76 -3.10
N VAL A 96 1.18 -13.02 -3.38
CA VAL A 96 0.43 -14.18 -2.89
C VAL A 96 1.37 -15.05 -2.09
N LYS A 97 0.91 -15.47 -0.91
CA LYS A 97 1.62 -16.45 -0.10
C LYS A 97 0.66 -17.41 0.58
N LYS A 98 1.00 -18.70 0.49
CA LYS A 98 0.29 -19.76 1.20
C LYS A 98 0.94 -19.98 2.57
N PHE A 99 0.13 -19.88 3.60
CA PHE A 99 0.47 -20.24 4.98
C PHE A 99 -0.14 -21.60 5.31
N LYS A 100 0.13 -22.09 6.52
CA LYS A 100 -0.33 -23.42 6.96
C LYS A 100 -1.86 -23.60 6.88
N THR A 101 -2.60 -22.55 7.19
CA THR A 101 -4.06 -22.54 7.41
C THR A 101 -4.83 -21.82 6.32
N GLY A 102 -4.14 -21.12 5.41
CA GLY A 102 -4.81 -20.23 4.47
C GLY A 102 -3.86 -19.57 3.48
N THR A 103 -4.45 -18.89 2.50
CA THR A 103 -3.71 -18.10 1.50
C THR A 103 -3.93 -16.62 1.79
N PHE A 104 -2.84 -15.87 1.85
CA PHE A 104 -2.86 -14.42 1.99
C PHE A 104 -2.55 -13.78 0.64
N VAL A 105 -3.32 -12.76 0.26
CA VAL A 105 -3.01 -11.88 -0.88
C VAL A 105 -2.81 -10.44 -0.46
N LEU A 106 -1.86 -9.76 -1.08
CA LEU A 106 -1.47 -8.40 -0.77
C LEU A 106 -1.20 -7.60 -2.05
N GLU A 107 -1.85 -6.46 -2.18
CA GLU A 107 -1.66 -5.48 -3.25
C GLU A 107 -0.99 -4.20 -2.71
N ILE A 108 -0.09 -3.61 -3.49
CA ILE A 108 0.53 -2.32 -3.15
C ILE A 108 0.02 -1.25 -4.11
N GLU A 109 -0.88 -0.39 -3.61
CA GLU A 109 -1.46 0.70 -4.35
C GLU A 109 -0.91 2.05 -3.84
N TRP A 110 0.20 2.49 -4.44
CA TRP A 110 0.86 3.73 -4.05
C TRP A 110 0.09 4.97 -4.49
N ASN A 111 -0.53 4.96 -5.66
CA ASN A 111 -1.24 6.11 -6.19
C ASN A 111 -2.72 5.79 -6.38
N ASN A 112 -3.43 5.76 -5.25
CA ASN A 112 -4.86 5.49 -5.22
C ASN A 112 -5.61 6.41 -6.22
N LYS A 113 -6.00 5.81 -7.35
CA LYS A 113 -7.04 6.30 -8.24
C LYS A 113 -8.23 5.37 -8.00
N ASP A 114 -9.37 5.94 -7.66
CA ASP A 114 -10.62 5.26 -7.29
C ASP A 114 -10.92 3.93 -8.05
N PRO A 115 -10.76 3.81 -9.39
CA PRO A 115 -11.09 2.57 -10.09
C PRO A 115 -10.19 1.36 -9.80
N PHE A 116 -8.95 1.54 -9.32
CA PHE A 116 -8.04 0.42 -9.03
C PHE A 116 -8.34 -0.21 -7.66
N PHE A 117 -8.57 0.64 -6.66
CA PHE A 117 -8.90 0.21 -5.31
C PHE A 117 -10.19 -0.64 -5.28
N ASP A 118 -11.24 -0.19 -5.96
CA ASP A 118 -12.52 -0.93 -6.01
C ASP A 118 -12.38 -2.28 -6.74
N ARG A 119 -11.56 -2.33 -7.80
CA ARG A 119 -11.30 -3.55 -8.57
C ARG A 119 -10.60 -4.62 -7.73
N ASP A 120 -9.60 -4.21 -6.95
CA ASP A 120 -8.81 -5.15 -6.15
C ASP A 120 -9.64 -5.66 -4.98
N LEU A 121 -10.43 -4.80 -4.35
CA LEU A 121 -11.40 -5.19 -3.32
C LEU A 121 -12.45 -6.17 -3.85
N GLU A 122 -13.02 -5.92 -5.04
CA GLU A 122 -13.99 -6.82 -5.66
C GLU A 122 -13.36 -8.18 -6.00
N ASN A 123 -12.12 -8.18 -6.47
CA ASN A 123 -11.36 -9.39 -6.73
C ASN A 123 -11.14 -10.22 -5.45
N PHE A 124 -10.73 -9.59 -4.34
CA PHE A 124 -10.53 -10.27 -3.07
C PHE A 124 -11.82 -10.86 -2.51
N LYS A 125 -12.93 -10.11 -2.56
CA LYS A 125 -14.24 -10.60 -2.12
C LYS A 125 -14.64 -11.87 -2.87
N ARG A 126 -14.47 -11.89 -4.18
CA ARG A 126 -14.76 -13.08 -5.01
C ARG A 126 -13.86 -14.24 -4.64
N LEU A 127 -12.54 -14.03 -4.58
CA LEU A 127 -11.58 -15.09 -4.26
C LEU A 127 -11.80 -15.69 -2.86
N HIS A 128 -12.19 -14.85 -1.89
CA HIS A 128 -12.53 -15.34 -0.55
C HIS A 128 -13.83 -16.15 -0.57
N ALA A 129 -14.89 -15.65 -1.24
CA ALA A 129 -16.16 -16.37 -1.39
C ALA A 129 -16.02 -17.69 -2.16
N ASP A 130 -14.95 -17.84 -2.94
CA ASP A 130 -14.59 -19.07 -3.65
C ASP A 130 -13.68 -19.99 -2.81
N GLY A 131 -13.25 -19.57 -1.61
CA GLY A 131 -12.35 -20.31 -0.73
C GLY A 131 -10.89 -20.35 -1.20
N VAL A 132 -10.52 -19.50 -2.17
CA VAL A 132 -9.16 -19.46 -2.75
C VAL A 132 -8.19 -18.72 -1.83
N ILE A 133 -8.68 -17.66 -1.17
CA ILE A 133 -7.92 -16.86 -0.21
C ILE A 133 -8.61 -16.84 1.14
N SER A 134 -7.83 -16.62 2.19
CA SER A 134 -8.30 -16.45 3.57
C SER A 134 -8.23 -15.00 4.03
N VAL A 135 -7.25 -14.24 3.52
CA VAL A 135 -7.06 -12.82 3.82
C VAL A 135 -6.59 -12.11 2.55
N GLY A 136 -7.20 -10.98 2.23
CA GLY A 136 -6.71 -10.04 1.23
C GLY A 136 -6.39 -8.70 1.87
N SER A 137 -5.31 -8.05 1.47
CA SER A 137 -4.96 -6.73 2.01
C SER A 137 -4.44 -5.78 0.94
N ILE A 138 -4.55 -4.50 1.23
CA ILE A 138 -4.03 -3.42 0.38
C ILE A 138 -3.10 -2.57 1.25
N ILE A 139 -1.94 -2.24 0.71
CA ILE A 139 -0.99 -1.28 1.27
C ILE A 139 -1.08 -0.01 0.42
N THR A 140 -1.53 1.09 1.02
CA THR A 140 -1.65 2.38 0.34
C THR A 140 -1.16 3.54 1.21
N ARG A 141 -0.92 4.72 0.63
CA ARG A 141 -0.53 5.92 1.37
C ARG A 141 -1.65 6.36 2.32
N GLY A 142 -1.35 6.41 3.61
CA GLY A 142 -2.23 7.00 4.63
C GLY A 142 -2.30 8.52 4.55
N GLU A 143 -3.29 9.11 5.22
CA GLU A 143 -3.50 10.56 5.28
C GLU A 143 -2.31 11.28 5.92
N SER A 144 -1.74 10.65 6.95
CA SER A 144 -0.54 11.12 7.66
C SER A 144 0.67 11.27 6.75
N LEU A 145 0.97 10.24 5.93
CA LEU A 145 2.04 10.24 4.95
C LEU A 145 1.78 11.26 3.83
N GLN A 146 0.54 11.32 3.33
CA GLN A 146 0.16 12.27 2.28
C GLN A 146 0.32 13.73 2.74
N SER A 147 0.04 14.00 4.02
CA SER A 147 0.23 15.32 4.63
C SER A 147 1.72 15.64 4.84
N ALA A 148 2.50 14.66 5.33
CA ALA A 148 3.95 14.82 5.50
C ALA A 148 4.65 15.06 4.16
N LEU A 149 4.25 14.35 3.10
CA LEU A 149 4.80 14.47 1.75
C LEU A 149 4.79 15.91 1.25
N ARG A 150 3.64 16.60 1.40
CA ARG A 150 3.49 18.00 0.99
C ARG A 150 4.49 18.92 1.70
N ARG A 151 4.72 18.68 2.99
CA ARG A 151 5.64 19.46 3.81
C ARG A 151 7.10 19.20 3.42
N GLU A 152 7.52 17.95 3.29
CA GLU A 152 8.90 17.62 2.92
C GLU A 152 9.26 18.17 1.53
N ILE A 153 8.33 18.13 0.58
CA ILE A 153 8.51 18.74 -0.74
C ILE A 153 8.70 20.25 -0.61
N ALA A 154 7.91 20.91 0.24
CA ALA A 154 8.04 22.35 0.49
C ALA A 154 9.39 22.69 1.15
N ASP A 155 9.81 21.92 2.16
CA ASP A 155 11.10 22.11 2.84
C ASP A 155 12.28 21.84 1.90
N PHE A 156 12.16 20.85 1.02
CA PHE A 156 13.14 20.57 -0.04
C PHE A 156 13.25 21.75 -1.01
N ALA A 157 12.12 22.31 -1.47
CA ALA A 157 12.10 23.46 -2.37
C ALA A 157 12.79 24.69 -1.76
N ILE A 158 12.55 24.94 -0.47
CA ILE A 158 13.21 26.03 0.28
C ILE A 158 14.73 25.79 0.34
N LYS A 159 15.16 24.55 0.66
CA LYS A 159 16.59 24.21 0.74
C LYS A 159 17.31 24.36 -0.59
N GLN A 160 16.62 24.16 -1.71
CA GLN A 160 17.18 24.28 -3.06
C GLN A 160 17.05 25.70 -3.65
N ASP A 161 16.64 26.70 -2.85
CA ASP A 161 16.38 28.09 -3.27
C ASP A 161 15.46 28.19 -4.51
N MET A 162 14.46 27.30 -4.59
CA MET A 162 13.53 27.29 -5.73
C MET A 162 12.59 28.50 -5.66
N LYS A 163 12.53 29.28 -6.75
CA LYS A 163 11.84 30.58 -6.78
C LYS A 163 10.42 30.50 -7.34
N ASN A 164 10.06 29.39 -7.99
CA ASN A 164 8.73 29.21 -8.56
C ASN A 164 8.28 27.74 -8.51
N ILE A 165 6.96 27.53 -8.53
CA ILE A 165 6.33 26.19 -8.63
C ILE A 165 6.75 25.47 -9.93
N GLY A 166 7.10 26.23 -10.98
CA GLY A 166 7.69 25.73 -12.24
C GLY A 166 8.93 24.86 -12.04
N GLU A 167 9.81 25.26 -11.12
CA GLU A 167 11.01 24.53 -10.74
C GLU A 167 10.66 23.28 -9.93
N LEU A 168 9.56 23.32 -9.16
CA LEU A 168 9.02 22.15 -8.49
C LEU A 168 8.55 21.08 -9.48
N PHE A 169 7.98 21.47 -10.64
CA PHE A 169 7.56 20.51 -11.67
C PHE A 169 8.70 19.68 -12.28
N LYS A 170 9.95 20.13 -12.18
CA LYS A 170 11.12 19.30 -12.53
C LYS A 170 11.33 18.12 -11.58
N PHE A 171 10.72 18.21 -10.40
CA PHE A 171 11.00 17.37 -9.26
C PHE A 171 9.75 17.01 -8.45
N TYR A 172 8.54 17.20 -8.95
CA TYR A 172 7.27 16.81 -8.33
C TYR A 172 6.19 17.30 -9.27
N ALA A 173 5.41 16.39 -9.85
CA ALA A 173 4.28 16.74 -10.71
C ALA A 173 2.98 16.61 -9.92
N PRO A 174 2.58 17.62 -9.10
CA PRO A 174 1.32 17.59 -8.40
C PRO A 174 0.19 17.46 -9.41
N THR A 175 -0.83 16.66 -9.07
CA THR A 175 -2.09 16.65 -9.80
C THR A 175 -2.73 18.03 -9.77
N SER A 176 -3.53 18.40 -10.78
CA SER A 176 -4.18 19.71 -10.87
C SER A 176 -4.93 20.11 -9.59
N ARG A 177 -5.55 19.13 -8.92
CA ARG A 177 -6.28 19.28 -7.65
C ARG A 177 -5.37 19.58 -6.44
N GLN A 178 -4.11 19.20 -6.49
CA GLN A 178 -3.13 19.46 -5.44
C GLN A 178 -2.51 20.86 -5.57
N ILE A 179 -2.33 21.36 -6.80
CA ILE A 179 -1.86 22.71 -7.09
C ILE A 179 -2.81 23.76 -6.47
N GLU A 180 -4.12 23.57 -6.62
CA GLU A 180 -5.13 24.47 -6.04
C GLU A 180 -5.03 24.57 -4.51
N LYS A 181 -4.64 23.48 -3.83
CA LYS A 181 -4.55 23.42 -2.36
C LYS A 181 -3.21 23.92 -1.80
N LEU A 182 -2.15 23.97 -2.60
CA LEU A 182 -0.82 24.46 -2.18
C LEU A 182 -0.79 25.98 -1.97
N ASN A 183 -1.74 26.71 -2.54
CA ASN A 183 -1.88 28.15 -2.35
C ASN A 183 -2.32 28.55 -0.93
N TRP A 184 -2.57 27.60 -0.02
CA TRP A 184 -3.02 27.93 1.33
C TRP A 184 -2.32 27.14 2.45
N GLN A 185 -1.72 27.92 3.35
CA GLN A 185 -1.29 27.64 4.73
C GLN A 185 0.18 27.21 4.97
N ARG A 186 0.95 28.19 5.46
CA ARG A 186 2.25 28.07 6.16
C ARG A 186 2.02 27.92 7.66
N LYS A 187 2.52 26.84 8.29
CA LYS A 187 3.13 26.88 9.65
C LYS A 187 4.06 25.67 9.84
N PRO A 188 5.30 25.86 10.35
CA PRO A 188 6.22 24.75 10.63
C PRO A 188 5.93 24.14 12.01
N LYS A 189 5.97 22.81 12.08
CA LYS A 189 6.22 22.06 13.33
C LYS A 189 7.14 20.88 13.01
N ASP A 190 8.18 20.73 13.83
CA ASP A 190 9.21 19.71 13.70
C ASP A 190 8.65 18.29 13.89
N HIS A 191 9.14 17.35 13.06
CA HIS A 191 9.58 15.98 13.39
C HIS A 191 9.29 14.93 12.30
N LEU A 192 10.29 14.05 12.16
CA LEU A 192 10.36 12.71 11.56
C LEU A 192 9.18 12.20 10.73
N LEU A 193 9.47 11.95 9.45
CA LEU A 193 8.66 11.20 8.48
C LEU A 193 8.16 9.86 9.04
N ARG A 194 6.84 9.66 8.98
CA ARG A 194 6.17 8.41 9.37
C ARG A 194 5.25 7.96 8.24
N VAL A 195 5.31 6.67 7.95
CA VAL A 195 4.58 6.02 6.85
C VAL A 195 3.27 5.46 7.43
N GLY A 196 2.12 5.93 6.93
CA GLY A 196 0.80 5.41 7.26
C GLY A 196 0.33 4.46 6.16
N HIS A 197 -0.24 3.30 6.51
CA HIS A 197 -0.93 2.42 5.54
C HIS A 197 -2.22 1.87 6.11
N MET A 198 -3.31 1.94 5.32
CA MET A 198 -4.64 1.41 5.60
C MET A 198 -4.75 -0.04 5.11
N CYS A 199 -4.67 -1.00 6.02
CA CYS A 199 -4.99 -2.40 5.71
C CYS A 199 -6.52 -2.54 5.61
N VAL A 200 -7.05 -3.21 4.59
CA VAL A 200 -8.49 -3.53 4.50
C VAL A 200 -8.60 -4.97 4.04
N CYS A 201 -9.25 -5.82 4.83
CA CYS A 201 -9.50 -7.21 4.47
C CYS A 201 -11.00 -7.52 4.57
N PHE A 202 -11.56 -8.17 3.56
CA PHE A 202 -12.99 -8.50 3.47
C PHE A 202 -13.24 -10.00 3.43
N ARG A 203 -14.24 -10.36 4.27
CA ARG A 203 -15.04 -11.57 4.47
C ARG A 203 -14.29 -12.87 4.63
#